data_AF-A0AAU6X5Y1-F1
#
_entry.id   AF-A0AAU6X5Y1-F1
#
_cell.length_a   1.000
_cell.length_b   1.000
_cell.length_c   1.000
_cell.angle_alpha   90.00
_cell.angle_beta   90.00
_cell.angle_gamma   90.00
#
_symmetry.space_group_name_H-M   'P 1'
#
loop_
_entity.id
_entity.type
_entity.pdbx_description
1 polymer ?
#
loop_
_entity_poly.entity_id
_entity_poly.type
_entity_poly.pdbx_seq_one_letter_code
_entity_poly.pdbx_strand_id
1 'polypeptide(L)'
;MDFGLLHDYVLKVEPEKEKASRVRLIVKQQGKELICRKEGLNRLLDFIYGGDDHLIKGRLQLSKKKTAISIYINGDIVGTIEARAFADGLDKL
;
A
#
# COMPACT_ATOMS: atom_id res chain seq x y z
N MET A 1 -4.37 1.66 -9.67
CA MET A 1 -5.07 0.43 -9.24
C MET A 1 -5.65 0.67 -7.86
N ASP A 2 -6.72 -0.02 -7.50
CA ASP A 2 -7.47 0.24 -6.28
C ASP A 2 -7.73 -1.09 -5.56
N PHE A 3 -7.52 -1.13 -4.25
CA PHE A 3 -7.77 -2.28 -3.38
C PHE A 3 -8.84 -1.90 -2.35
N GLY A 4 -9.93 -2.67 -2.31
CA GLY A 4 -10.94 -2.54 -1.26
C GLY A 4 -10.37 -2.97 0.09
N LEU A 5 -10.68 -2.21 1.12
CA LEU A 5 -10.30 -2.46 2.50
C LEU A 5 -11.57 -2.55 3.39
N LEU A 6 -11.42 -2.58 4.72
CA LEU A 6 -12.56 -2.60 5.64
C LEU A 6 -13.27 -1.23 5.63
N HIS A 7 -14.50 -1.14 6.16
CA HIS A 7 -15.20 0.14 6.45
C HIS A 7 -15.14 1.20 5.33
N ASP A 8 -15.34 0.78 4.08
CA ASP A 8 -15.30 1.62 2.87
C ASP A 8 -13.96 2.35 2.63
N TYR A 9 -12.89 1.85 3.24
CA TYR A 9 -11.54 2.28 2.91
C TYR A 9 -11.11 1.69 1.56
N VAL A 10 -10.33 2.45 0.81
CA VAL A 10 -9.72 2.01 -0.45
C VAL A 10 -8.26 2.44 -0.45
N LEU A 11 -7.36 1.49 -0.70
CA LEU A 11 -5.97 1.80 -1.04
C LEU A 11 -5.86 1.97 -2.55
N LYS A 12 -5.61 3.19 -3.01
CA LYS A 12 -5.26 3.50 -4.39
C LYS A 12 -3.74 3.59 -4.54
N VAL A 13 -3.21 3.00 -5.59
CA VAL A 13 -1.82 3.14 -6.02
C VAL A 13 -1.77 3.74 -7.41
N GLU A 14 -0.99 4.81 -7.58
CA GLU A 14 -0.78 5.50 -8.84
C GLU A 14 0.67 5.98 -9.00
N PRO A 15 1.18 6.17 -10.24
CA PRO A 15 2.53 6.68 -10.47
C PRO A 15 2.72 8.11 -9.92
N GLU A 16 3.92 8.43 -9.44
CA GLU A 16 4.28 9.80 -9.09
C GLU A 16 4.66 10.57 -10.37
N LYS A 17 3.92 11.65 -10.68
CA LYS A 17 4.13 12.44 -11.91
C LYS A 17 5.57 12.93 -12.13
N GLU A 18 6.28 13.24 -11.05
CA GLU A 18 7.62 13.84 -11.09
C GLU A 18 8.75 12.80 -11.11
N LYS A 19 8.47 11.54 -10.71
CA LYS A 19 9.49 10.51 -10.54
C LYS A 19 8.94 9.13 -10.91
N ALA A 20 9.30 8.65 -12.09
CA ALA A 20 8.84 7.36 -12.64
C ALA A 20 9.14 6.15 -11.74
N SER A 21 10.18 6.21 -10.90
CA SER A 21 10.53 5.14 -9.96
C SER A 21 9.74 5.18 -8.64
N ARG A 22 8.73 6.06 -8.54
CA ARG A 22 7.94 6.26 -7.31
C ARG A 22 6.46 6.20 -7.59
N VAL A 23 5.72 5.80 -6.56
CA VAL A 23 4.27 5.70 -6.58
C VAL A 23 3.68 6.44 -5.39
N ARG A 24 2.44 6.87 -5.54
CA ARG A 24 1.60 7.39 -4.46
C ARG A 24 0.71 6.25 -3.95
N LEU A 25 0.85 5.93 -2.67
CA LEU A 25 -0.08 5.12 -1.91
C LEU A 25 -1.09 6.07 -1.25
N ILE A 26 -2.34 5.99 -1.66
CA ILE A 26 -3.40 6.91 -1.25
C ILE A 26 -4.49 6.07 -0.57
N VAL A 27 -4.78 6.32 0.70
CA VAL A 27 -5.96 5.73 1.33
C VAL A 27 -7.11 6.72 1.30
N LYS A 28 -8.25 6.25 0.79
CA LYS A 28 -9.51 6.99 0.75
C LYS A 28 -10.53 6.32 1.67
N GLN A 29 -11.50 7.10 2.16
CA GLN A 29 -12.71 6.60 2.80
C GLN A 29 -13.89 7.38 2.25
N GLN A 30 -14.96 6.68 1.83
CA GLN A 30 -16.14 7.32 1.23
C GLN A 30 -15.76 8.30 0.09
N GLY A 31 -14.78 7.92 -0.73
CA GLY A 31 -14.27 8.72 -1.85
C GLY A 31 -13.33 9.88 -1.48
N LYS A 32 -13.18 10.24 -0.20
CA LYS A 32 -12.28 11.31 0.25
C LYS A 32 -10.88 10.78 0.54
N GLU A 33 -9.85 11.46 0.03
CA GLU A 33 -8.45 11.17 0.37
C GLU A 33 -8.17 11.52 1.83
N LEU A 34 -7.69 10.54 2.60
CA LEU A 34 -7.33 10.71 4.01
C LEU A 34 -5.83 10.83 4.21
N ILE A 35 -5.07 10.04 3.45
CA ILE A 35 -3.61 10.02 3.53
C ILE A 35 -2.99 9.66 2.20
N CYS A 36 -1.89 10.32 1.87
CA CYS A 36 -1.05 10.01 0.72
C CYS A 36 0.40 9.86 1.17
N ARG A 37 1.05 8.79 0.72
CA ARG A 37 2.48 8.52 0.92
C ARG A 37 3.14 8.28 -0.43
N LYS A 38 4.26 8.96 -0.68
CA LYS A 38 5.15 8.67 -1.81
C LYS A 38 6.16 7.60 -1.41
N GLU A 39 6.25 6.51 -2.16
CA GLU A 39 7.20 5.42 -1.89
C GLU A 39 7.92 5.00 -3.16
N GLY A 40 9.16 4.49 -3.03
CA GLY A 40 9.90 3.94 -4.16
C GLY A 40 9.34 2.58 -4.59
N LEU A 41 9.23 2.36 -5.90
CA LEU A 41 8.72 1.09 -6.44
C LEU A 41 9.57 -0.10 -5.98
N ASN A 42 10.90 0.00 -6.10
CA ASN A 42 11.82 -1.06 -5.64
C ASN A 42 11.64 -1.37 -4.15
N ARG A 43 11.45 -0.34 -3.32
CA ARG A 43 11.23 -0.54 -1.89
C ARG A 43 9.91 -1.26 -1.58
N LEU A 44 8.87 -1.04 -2.40
CA LEU A 44 7.62 -1.78 -2.27
C LEU A 44 7.78 -3.23 -2.73
N LEU A 45 8.48 -3.47 -3.82
CA LEU A 45 8.79 -4.83 -4.28
C LEU A 45 9.65 -5.57 -3.25
N ASP A 46 10.68 -4.94 -2.70
CA ASP A 46 11.50 -5.49 -1.62
C ASP A 46 10.65 -5.80 -0.37
N PHE A 47 9.69 -4.93 -0.04
CA PHE A 47 8.74 -5.18 1.04
C PHE A 47 7.85 -6.40 0.77
N ILE A 48 7.39 -6.59 -0.47
CA ILE A 48 6.50 -7.70 -0.85
C ILE A 48 7.27 -9.03 -0.92
N TYR A 49 8.44 -9.03 -1.55
CA TYR A 49 9.23 -10.24 -1.79
C TYR A 49 10.22 -10.56 -0.67
N GLY A 50 10.43 -9.63 0.26
CA GLY A 50 11.21 -9.85 1.47
C GLY A 50 10.56 -10.83 2.44
N GLY A 51 11.22 -11.04 3.58
CA GLY A 51 10.79 -11.94 4.65
C GLY A 51 9.44 -11.58 5.27
N ASP A 52 8.94 -12.48 6.11
CA ASP A 52 7.84 -12.17 7.02
C ASP A 52 8.39 -11.24 8.12
N ASP A 53 7.68 -10.16 8.46
CA ASP A 53 8.09 -9.08 9.40
C ASP A 53 8.70 -7.81 8.77
N HIS A 54 8.53 -7.59 7.46
CA HIS A 54 8.76 -6.25 6.91
C HIS A 54 7.64 -5.28 7.27
N LEU A 55 8.03 -4.05 7.60
CA LEU A 55 7.14 -2.96 7.99
C LEU A 55 7.55 -1.66 7.32
N ILE A 56 6.62 -1.08 6.56
CA ILE A 56 6.71 0.31 6.13
C ILE A 56 6.07 1.17 7.23
N LYS A 57 6.89 1.89 8.01
CA LYS A 57 6.45 2.73 9.14
C LYS A 57 5.99 4.13 8.71
N GLY A 58 5.16 4.79 9.52
CA GLY A 58 4.71 6.17 9.30
C GLY A 58 3.24 6.36 9.69
N ARG A 59 2.59 7.39 9.13
CA ARG A 59 1.12 7.58 9.28
C ARG A 59 0.32 6.54 8.49
N LEU A 60 0.75 6.24 7.26
CA LEU A 60 0.30 5.07 6.50
C LEU A 60 1.36 3.97 6.67
N GLN A 61 0.95 2.85 7.24
CA GLN A 61 1.82 1.70 7.50
C GLN A 61 1.37 0.47 6.73
N LEU A 62 2.33 -0.31 6.26
CA LEU A 62 2.10 -1.60 5.62
C LEU A 62 2.93 -2.64 6.37
N SER A 63 2.28 -3.70 6.87
CA SER A 63 2.94 -4.83 7.52
C SER A 63 2.67 -6.10 6.74
N LYS A 64 3.73 -6.82 6.34
CA LYS A 64 3.60 -8.10 5.64
C LYS A 64 3.78 -9.25 6.62
N LYS A 65 2.83 -10.20 6.59
CA LYS A 65 2.94 -11.50 7.26
C LYS A 65 2.47 -12.59 6.32
N LYS A 66 3.37 -13.47 5.90
CA LYS A 66 3.12 -14.52 4.90
C LYS A 66 2.61 -13.89 3.60
N THR A 67 1.40 -14.25 3.17
CA THR A 67 0.79 -13.76 1.94
C THR A 67 -0.04 -12.49 2.16
N ALA A 68 -0.21 -12.03 3.40
CA ALA A 68 -1.09 -10.92 3.72
C ALA A 68 -0.31 -9.62 4.00
N ILE A 69 -0.80 -8.50 3.46
CA ILE A 69 -0.35 -7.15 3.79
C ILE A 69 -1.47 -6.46 4.56
N SER A 70 -1.21 -6.17 5.84
CA SER A 70 -2.10 -5.35 6.67
C SER A 70 -1.78 -3.87 6.48
N ILE A 71 -2.81 -3.07 6.24
CA ILE A 71 -2.74 -1.62 6.03
C ILE A 71 -3.20 -0.93 7.30
N TYR A 72 -2.40 0.00 7.81
CA TYR A 72 -2.72 0.77 9.00
C TYR A 72 -2.70 2.27 8.73
N ILE A 73 -3.62 3.00 9.37
CA ILE A 73 -3.58 4.46 9.45
C ILE A 73 -3.45 4.83 10.93
N ASN A 74 -2.39 5.57 11.27
CA ASN A 74 -2.11 6.01 12.64
C ASN A 74 -2.08 4.88 13.70
N GLY A 75 -1.76 3.64 13.27
CA GLY A 75 -1.72 2.46 14.13
C GLY A 75 -2.97 1.60 14.09
N ASP A 76 -4.08 2.11 13.55
CA ASP A 76 -5.33 1.36 13.42
C ASP A 76 -5.35 0.59 12.09
N ILE A 77 -5.71 -0.69 12.14
CA ILE A 77 -5.85 -1.51 10.94
C ILE A 77 -7.09 -1.07 10.15
N VAL A 78 -6.88 -0.71 8.88
CA VAL A 78 -7.96 -0.29 7.98
C VAL A 78 -8.28 -1.34 6.92
N GLY A 79 -7.45 -2.37 6.79
CA GLY A 79 -7.77 -3.57 6.01
C GLY A 79 -6.55 -4.43 5.70
N THR A 80 -6.79 -5.50 4.95
CA THR A 80 -5.78 -6.47 4.55
C THR A 80 -5.93 -6.78 3.07
N ILE A 81 -4.81 -6.87 2.36
CA ILE A 81 -4.75 -7.23 0.94
C ILE A 81 -3.77 -8.40 0.74
N GLU A 82 -3.96 -9.15 -0.34
CA GLU A 82 -3.01 -10.20 -0.73
C GLU A 82 -1.73 -9.60 -1.32
N ALA A 83 -0.58 -10.04 -0.83
CA ALA A 83 0.74 -9.58 -1.27
C ALA A 83 0.97 -9.82 -2.76
N ARG A 84 0.49 -10.97 -3.28
CA ARG A 84 0.54 -11.29 -4.70
C ARG A 84 -0.29 -10.32 -5.54
N ALA A 85 -1.53 -10.04 -5.12
CA ALA A 85 -2.38 -9.08 -5.83
C ALA A 85 -1.78 -7.67 -5.81
N PHE A 86 -1.09 -7.30 -4.73
CA PHE A 86 -0.38 -6.04 -4.64
C PHE A 86 0.80 -5.98 -5.61
N ALA A 87 1.64 -7.02 -5.68
CA ALA A 87 2.73 -7.11 -6.64
C ALA A 87 2.25 -7.09 -8.10
N ASP A 88 1.29 -7.93 -8.45
CA ASP A 88 0.70 -8.00 -9.80
C ASP A 88 0.11 -6.64 -10.22
N GLY A 89 -0.35 -5.86 -9.25
CA GLY A 89 -0.79 -4.50 -9.46
C GLY A 89 0.37 -3.56 -9.77
N LEU A 90 1.44 -3.58 -8.96
CA LEU A 90 2.63 -2.74 -9.14
C LEU A 90 3.31 -2.97 -10.49
N ASP A 91 3.35 -4.21 -10.97
CA ASP A 91 3.94 -4.57 -12.28
C ASP A 91 3.16 -3.99 -13.48
N LYS A 92 1.94 -3.50 -13.26
CA LYS A 92 1.07 -2.92 -14.30
C LYS A 92 1.05 -1.38 -14.30
N LEU A 93 1.84 -0.74 -13.43
CA LEU A 93 2.00 0.72 -13.37
C LEU A 93 3.03 1.22 -14.37
#